data_AF-A0A067RVD7-F1
#
_entry.id   AF-A0A067RVD7-F1
#
_cell.length_a   1.000
_cell.length_b   1.000
_cell.length_c   1.000
_cell.angle_alpha   90.00
_cell.angle_beta   90.00
_cell.angle_gamma   90.00
#
_symmetry.space_group_name_H-M   'P 1'
#
loop_
_entity.id
_entity.type
_entity.pdbx_description
1 polymer ?
#
loop_
_entity_poly.entity_id
_entity_poly.type
_entity_poly.pdbx_seq_one_letter_code
_entity_poly.pdbx_strand_id
1 'polypeptide(L)'
;MVVGKSGLGKSTLMNSMFLADIYSTEYPGPSHRIKKTVQVETTKVLLKENGVNLTLTVVDTPGFGDAVDNSNCWLPVIDYIESKYEEYLNAESRVNRRTLADSRVHCCLYFIASSGHGLTPLDVEFMQRLHDKVNVIPIIAKADTMTPDECSHFKKQILNEISQHKIKIYEFPDTEDDEQAKLHKILQDRVPFAVVGSNTVIEVDSKKIRGRKYPWGIAEVENLEHCDFIALRNMLIRTHLQDLKDVTNNVHYENYRCRKLAGLGTDGKPTRISNNVCPQGVMNSFMTVWNPLAQMEEEKRDHEVKMKKMESEMEQVFEMKVREKKQKLRDSEADLQRRHEQMKKALEQQISELEERRQSYEKEKQAWEQSNNVTLEELRRRSLEANSKDCKIHFARSNSMSSDDAGNSCGETSSSLDSDKIAESLF
;
A
#
# COMPACT_ATOMS: atom_id res chain seq x y z
N MET A 1 -17.22 26.98 -3.54
CA MET A 1 -16.54 27.36 -4.81
C MET A 1 -17.41 26.92 -5.98
N VAL A 2 -17.48 27.70 -7.05
CA VAL A 2 -18.20 27.34 -8.29
C VAL A 2 -17.22 27.11 -9.42
N VAL A 3 -17.38 26.00 -10.15
CA VAL A 3 -16.48 25.58 -11.23
C VAL A 3 -17.32 25.11 -12.42
N GLY A 4 -16.90 25.44 -13.64
CA GLY A 4 -17.58 24.97 -14.86
C GLY A 4 -17.22 25.81 -16.07
N LYS A 5 -17.66 25.35 -17.25
CA LYS A 5 -17.41 26.04 -18.51
C LYS A 5 -17.91 27.50 -18.49
N SER A 6 -17.31 28.31 -19.35
CA SER A 6 -17.75 29.69 -19.58
C SER A 6 -19.21 29.72 -20.04
N GLY A 7 -19.98 30.72 -19.61
CA GLY A 7 -21.35 30.91 -20.08
C GLY A 7 -22.42 29.95 -19.51
N LEU A 8 -22.09 29.10 -18.53
CA LEU A 8 -23.07 28.21 -17.86
C LEU A 8 -23.95 28.91 -16.80
N GLY A 9 -23.73 30.20 -16.53
CA GLY A 9 -24.53 30.95 -15.55
C GLY A 9 -24.09 30.79 -14.10
N LYS A 10 -22.79 30.50 -13.85
CA LYS A 10 -22.19 30.38 -12.51
C LYS A 10 -22.50 31.60 -11.63
N SER A 11 -22.07 32.78 -12.07
CA SER A 11 -22.27 34.04 -11.32
C SER A 11 -23.76 34.41 -11.19
N THR A 12 -24.61 34.02 -12.14
CA THR A 12 -26.07 34.18 -12.02
C THR A 12 -26.64 33.29 -10.91
N LEU A 13 -26.28 32.00 -10.87
CA LEU A 13 -26.73 31.10 -9.81
C LEU A 13 -26.27 31.57 -8.44
N MET A 14 -25.05 32.10 -8.35
CA MET A 14 -24.50 32.69 -7.15
C MET A 14 -25.36 33.83 -6.60
N ASN A 15 -25.79 34.76 -7.46
CA ASN A 15 -26.67 35.86 -7.07
C ASN A 15 -28.06 35.37 -6.67
N SER A 16 -28.58 34.35 -7.38
CA SER A 16 -29.85 33.73 -7.03
C SER A 16 -29.78 33.04 -5.66
N MET A 17 -28.70 32.31 -5.37
CA MET A 17 -28.55 31.46 -4.17
C MET A 17 -28.52 32.26 -2.88
N PHE A 18 -27.84 33.42 -2.87
CA PHE A 18 -27.63 34.19 -1.65
C PHE A 18 -28.66 35.28 -1.40
N LEU A 19 -29.61 35.47 -2.33
CA LEU A 19 -30.63 36.53 -2.29
C LEU A 19 -30.08 37.95 -2.07
N ALA A 20 -28.75 38.10 -1.98
CA ALA A 20 -28.02 39.33 -1.84
C ALA A 20 -27.56 39.74 -3.24
N ASP A 21 -27.75 41.01 -3.57
CA ASP A 21 -27.22 41.63 -4.76
C ASP A 21 -25.69 41.79 -4.62
N ILE A 22 -24.98 40.65 -4.59
CA ILE A 22 -23.52 40.57 -4.42
C ILE A 22 -22.81 41.35 -5.55
N TYR A 23 -23.46 41.47 -6.70
CA TYR A 23 -22.98 42.23 -7.85
C TYR A 23 -24.03 43.29 -8.23
N SER A 24 -24.05 44.41 -7.50
CA SER A 24 -24.82 45.63 -7.76
C SER A 24 -26.36 45.53 -7.66
N THR A 25 -26.97 46.54 -7.03
CA THR A 25 -28.42 46.78 -6.94
C THR A 25 -29.08 47.19 -8.26
N GLU A 26 -28.29 47.57 -9.27
CA GLU A 26 -28.82 47.93 -10.59
C GLU A 26 -28.74 46.73 -11.53
N TYR A 27 -29.91 46.10 -11.76
CA TYR A 27 -30.11 45.16 -12.86
C TYR A 27 -29.87 45.91 -14.18
N PRO A 28 -28.74 45.72 -14.86
CA PRO A 28 -28.36 46.62 -15.93
C PRO A 28 -28.89 46.06 -17.25
N GLY A 29 -30.21 45.79 -17.30
CA GLY A 29 -30.90 45.22 -18.44
C GLY A 29 -30.29 43.91 -18.98
N PRO A 30 -30.75 43.43 -20.15
CA PRO A 30 -30.13 42.31 -20.87
C PRO A 30 -28.74 42.64 -21.44
N SER A 31 -28.36 43.93 -21.42
CA SER A 31 -27.25 44.52 -22.18
C SER A 31 -25.94 44.58 -21.41
N HIS A 32 -25.97 44.82 -20.09
CA HIS A 32 -24.77 44.69 -19.25
C HIS A 32 -24.64 43.24 -18.81
N ARG A 33 -23.96 42.47 -19.65
CA ARG A 33 -23.47 41.14 -19.28
C ARG A 33 -22.48 41.30 -18.12
N ILE A 34 -22.63 40.46 -17.11
CA ILE A 34 -21.59 40.25 -16.09
C ILE A 34 -20.28 39.99 -16.85
N LYS A 35 -19.22 40.77 -16.54
CA LYS A 35 -17.93 40.63 -17.22
C LYS A 35 -17.43 39.19 -17.02
N LYS A 36 -16.81 38.61 -18.05
CA LYS A 36 -16.21 37.27 -17.93
C LYS A 36 -15.16 37.30 -16.80
N THR A 37 -15.30 36.41 -15.84
CA THR A 37 -14.35 36.22 -14.75
C THR A 37 -13.02 35.72 -15.33
N VAL A 38 -11.94 36.50 -15.21
CA VAL A 38 -10.59 36.19 -15.75
C VAL A 38 -9.68 35.56 -14.69
N GLN A 39 -9.95 35.83 -13.40
CA GLN A 39 -9.18 35.34 -12.26
C GLN A 39 -10.10 34.81 -11.17
N VAL A 40 -9.57 34.01 -10.25
CA VAL A 40 -10.35 33.49 -9.12
C VAL A 40 -10.69 34.64 -8.16
N GLU A 41 -11.97 34.99 -8.07
CA GLU A 41 -12.47 36.06 -7.19
C GLU A 41 -13.15 35.46 -5.96
N THR A 42 -12.90 36.06 -4.79
CA THR A 42 -13.47 35.62 -3.53
C THR A 42 -14.36 36.70 -2.94
N THR A 43 -15.64 36.39 -2.71
CA THR A 43 -16.61 37.30 -2.12
C THR A 43 -17.10 36.77 -0.78
N LYS A 44 -17.04 37.61 0.26
CA LYS A 44 -17.51 37.25 1.60
C LYS A 44 -18.87 37.89 1.87
N VAL A 45 -19.84 37.08 2.25
CA VAL A 45 -21.21 37.52 2.57
C VAL A 45 -21.53 37.09 3.99
N LEU A 46 -22.00 38.03 4.80
CA LEU A 46 -22.50 37.74 6.14
C LEU A 46 -24.00 37.49 6.06
N LEU A 47 -24.41 36.25 6.26
CA LEU A 47 -25.81 35.83 6.30
C LEU A 47 -26.24 35.72 7.76
N LYS A 48 -27.46 36.17 8.07
CA LYS A 48 -28.06 36.02 9.39
C LYS A 48 -29.34 35.21 9.25
N GLU A 49 -29.32 33.96 9.68
CA GLU A 49 -30.48 33.05 9.61
C GLU A 49 -30.79 32.53 11.02
N ASN A 50 -32.04 32.64 11.46
CA ASN A 50 -32.53 32.18 12.77
C ASN A 50 -31.70 32.63 13.99
N GLY A 51 -31.09 33.83 13.92
CA GLY A 51 -30.26 34.39 15.00
C GLY A 51 -28.80 33.95 14.98
N VAL A 52 -28.39 33.06 14.06
CA VAL A 52 -27.00 32.66 13.83
C VAL A 52 -26.41 33.50 12.70
N ASN A 53 -25.22 34.05 12.93
CA ASN A 53 -24.45 34.76 11.92
C ASN A 53 -23.52 33.79 11.20
N LEU A 54 -23.76 33.54 9.92
CA LEU A 54 -22.95 32.70 9.05
C LEU A 54 -22.13 33.57 8.11
N THR A 55 -20.81 33.53 8.23
CA THR A 55 -19.91 34.17 7.27
C THR A 55 -19.65 33.19 6.12
N LEU A 56 -20.31 33.39 5.00
CA LEU A 56 -20.10 32.57 3.82
C LEU A 56 -19.05 33.19 2.90
N THR A 57 -18.10 32.38 2.47
CA THR A 57 -17.11 32.77 1.48
C THR A 57 -17.41 32.04 0.17
N VAL A 58 -17.74 32.84 -0.83
CA VAL A 58 -17.96 32.41 -2.21
C VAL A 58 -16.66 32.57 -2.97
N VAL A 59 -16.32 31.58 -3.80
CA VAL A 59 -15.19 31.65 -4.72
C VAL A 59 -15.73 31.42 -6.13
N ASP A 60 -15.65 32.45 -6.97
CA ASP A 60 -15.96 32.38 -8.41
C ASP A 60 -14.67 32.08 -9.18
N THR A 61 -14.70 31.05 -10.01
CA THR A 61 -13.54 30.66 -10.83
C THR A 61 -13.76 31.06 -12.29
N PRO A 62 -12.70 31.42 -13.01
CA PRO A 62 -12.80 31.67 -14.45
C PRO A 62 -13.40 30.47 -15.17
N GLY A 63 -14.17 30.73 -16.22
CA GLY A 63 -14.71 29.66 -17.06
C GLY A 63 -13.61 28.99 -17.86
N PHE A 64 -13.56 27.66 -17.84
CA PHE A 64 -12.68 26.88 -18.71
C PHE A 64 -13.39 26.51 -20.03
N GLY A 65 -12.64 26.04 -21.03
CA GLY A 65 -13.19 25.59 -22.32
C GLY A 65 -13.37 26.68 -23.39
N ASP A 66 -12.93 27.92 -23.13
CA ASP A 66 -12.96 29.02 -24.11
C ASP A 66 -11.69 29.04 -25.01
N ALA A 67 -10.60 28.43 -24.56
CA ALA A 67 -9.32 28.40 -25.28
C ALA A 67 -9.26 27.24 -26.29
N VAL A 68 -8.36 27.35 -27.29
CA VAL A 68 -8.09 26.25 -28.23
C VAL A 68 -7.40 25.09 -27.53
N ASP A 69 -6.45 25.39 -26.64
CA ASP A 69 -5.80 24.43 -25.76
C ASP A 69 -6.33 24.59 -24.33
N ASN A 70 -6.92 23.52 -23.79
CA ASN A 70 -7.48 23.47 -22.43
C ASN A 70 -6.75 22.45 -21.53
N SER A 71 -5.58 21.96 -21.95
CA SER A 71 -4.87 20.86 -21.29
C SER A 71 -4.44 21.12 -19.85
N ASN A 72 -4.51 22.37 -19.36
CA ASN A 72 -4.09 22.75 -18.00
C ASN A 72 -5.11 23.68 -17.32
N CYS A 73 -6.36 23.68 -17.78
CA CYS A 73 -7.38 24.64 -17.31
C CYS A 73 -7.81 24.44 -15.84
N TRP A 74 -7.55 23.27 -15.25
CA TRP A 74 -7.82 22.97 -13.83
C TRP A 74 -6.74 23.45 -12.87
N LEU A 75 -5.51 23.73 -13.34
CA LEU A 75 -4.39 24.09 -12.46
C LEU A 75 -4.71 25.30 -11.57
N PRO A 76 -5.26 26.42 -12.08
CA PRO A 76 -5.55 27.58 -11.22
C PRO A 76 -6.56 27.28 -10.10
N VAL A 77 -7.48 26.35 -10.33
CA VAL A 77 -8.49 25.95 -9.34
C VAL A 77 -7.88 25.01 -8.30
N ILE A 78 -7.06 24.07 -8.74
CA ILE A 78 -6.34 23.15 -7.85
C ILE A 78 -5.35 23.92 -6.98
N ASP A 79 -4.54 24.78 -7.58
CA ASP A 79 -3.55 25.61 -6.89
C ASP A 79 -4.21 26.52 -5.85
N TYR A 80 -5.40 27.06 -6.17
CA TYR A 80 -6.18 27.83 -5.20
C TYR A 80 -6.60 26.99 -4.00
N ILE A 81 -7.16 25.78 -4.22
CA ILE A 81 -7.55 24.88 -3.12
C ILE A 81 -6.33 24.50 -2.28
N GLU A 82 -5.23 24.10 -2.92
CA GLU A 82 -4.00 23.70 -2.23
C GLU A 82 -3.38 24.85 -1.44
N SER A 83 -3.39 26.07 -1.99
CA SER A 83 -2.94 27.27 -1.29
C SER A 83 -3.77 27.53 -0.03
N LYS A 84 -5.08 27.27 -0.05
CA LYS A 84 -5.93 27.36 1.15
C LYS A 84 -5.65 26.28 2.19
N TYR A 85 -5.34 25.06 1.77
CA TYR A 85 -4.89 24.02 2.70
C TYR A 85 -3.51 24.33 3.29
N GLU A 86 -2.60 24.89 2.50
CA GLU A 86 -1.28 25.33 2.95
C GLU A 86 -1.38 26.47 3.96
N GLU A 87 -2.21 27.48 3.69
CA GLU A 87 -2.48 28.59 4.61
C GLU A 87 -2.98 28.06 5.96
N TYR A 88 -3.91 27.10 5.94
CA TYR A 88 -4.46 26.48 7.13
C TYR A 88 -3.42 25.63 7.89
N LEU A 89 -2.65 24.80 7.19
CA LEU A 89 -1.58 23.98 7.77
C LEU A 89 -0.47 24.83 8.41
N ASN A 90 -0.08 25.91 7.74
CA ASN A 90 0.88 26.88 8.27
C ASN A 90 0.34 27.56 9.52
N ALA A 91 -0.96 27.86 9.56
CA ALA A 91 -1.57 28.48 10.73
C ALA A 91 -1.72 27.49 11.90
N GLU A 92 -2.00 26.21 11.64
CA GLU A 92 -2.02 25.13 12.64
C GLU A 92 -0.63 24.88 13.25
N SER A 93 0.42 24.97 12.42
CA SER A 93 1.81 24.73 12.83
C SER A 93 2.42 25.87 13.66
N ARG A 94 1.77 27.05 13.73
CA ARG A 94 2.25 28.18 14.53
C ARG A 94 2.15 27.87 16.03
N VAL A 95 3.19 28.26 16.78
CA VAL A 95 3.27 28.09 18.23
C VAL A 95 2.14 28.86 18.96
N ASN A 96 1.83 30.08 18.51
CA ASN A 96 0.71 30.88 19.04
C ASN A 96 -0.57 30.62 18.26
N ARG A 97 -1.35 29.64 18.71
CA ARG A 97 -2.64 29.26 18.13
C ARG A 97 -3.73 30.23 18.59
N ARG A 98 -3.94 31.34 17.88
CA ARG A 98 -5.21 32.10 17.97
C ARG A 98 -6.32 31.31 17.28
N THR A 99 -7.58 31.65 17.53
CA THR A 99 -8.74 31.10 16.80
C THR A 99 -8.52 31.21 15.30
N LEU A 100 -8.30 30.08 14.63
CA LEU A 100 -8.00 30.00 13.20
C LEU A 100 -9.28 30.28 12.41
N ALA A 101 -9.22 31.23 11.48
CA ALA A 101 -10.30 31.42 10.52
C ALA A 101 -10.18 30.35 9.43
N ASP A 102 -11.21 29.54 9.25
CA ASP A 102 -11.23 28.52 8.20
C ASP A 102 -11.46 29.17 6.83
N SER A 103 -10.41 29.21 6.01
CA SER A 103 -10.43 29.72 4.63
C SER A 103 -10.47 28.60 3.57
N ARG A 104 -10.60 27.33 4.00
CA ARG A 104 -10.61 26.16 3.12
C ARG A 104 -11.90 26.09 2.31
N VAL A 105 -11.83 25.42 1.16
CA VAL A 105 -13.00 25.20 0.30
C VAL A 105 -13.76 23.97 0.78
N HIS A 106 -14.94 24.16 1.36
CA HIS A 106 -15.74 23.03 1.89
C HIS A 106 -16.51 22.25 0.83
N CYS A 107 -16.86 22.92 -0.27
CA CYS A 107 -17.67 22.35 -1.34
C CYS A 107 -17.36 23.02 -2.68
N CYS A 108 -17.29 22.21 -3.73
CA CYS A 108 -17.19 22.64 -5.11
C CYS A 108 -18.48 22.28 -5.89
N LEU A 109 -19.18 23.30 -6.34
CA LEU A 109 -20.32 23.18 -7.23
C LEU A 109 -19.81 23.08 -8.67
N TYR A 110 -19.98 21.91 -9.28
CA TYR A 110 -19.48 21.64 -10.63
C TYR A 110 -20.60 21.74 -11.66
N PHE A 111 -20.53 22.74 -12.53
CA PHE A 111 -21.55 23.01 -13.54
C PHE A 111 -21.26 22.22 -14.81
N ILE A 112 -22.17 21.31 -15.13
CA ILE A 112 -22.21 20.51 -16.34
C ILE A 112 -23.11 21.22 -17.36
N ALA A 113 -22.65 21.30 -18.60
CA ALA A 113 -23.44 21.88 -19.69
C ALA A 113 -24.64 20.98 -20.03
N SER A 114 -25.81 21.57 -20.30
CA SER A 114 -27.02 20.87 -20.76
C SER A 114 -26.92 20.43 -22.24
N SER A 115 -25.94 19.58 -22.54
CA SER A 115 -25.70 19.09 -23.91
C SER A 115 -26.59 17.90 -24.30
N GLY A 116 -27.19 17.20 -23.34
CA GLY A 116 -28.05 16.03 -23.58
C GLY A 116 -27.33 14.73 -23.98
N HIS A 117 -26.01 14.74 -24.19
CA HIS A 117 -25.23 13.60 -24.70
C HIS A 117 -24.23 12.97 -23.71
N GLY A 118 -24.12 13.50 -22.48
CA GLY A 118 -23.21 13.02 -21.43
C GLY A 118 -22.25 14.08 -20.87
N LEU A 119 -21.25 13.64 -20.09
CA LEU A 119 -20.13 14.45 -19.65
C LEU A 119 -19.13 14.63 -20.79
N THR A 120 -18.57 15.83 -20.91
CA THR A 120 -17.50 16.02 -21.90
C THR A 120 -16.19 15.45 -21.36
N PRO A 121 -15.27 14.98 -22.24
CA PRO A 121 -13.99 14.43 -21.79
C PRO A 121 -13.18 15.40 -20.91
N LEU A 122 -13.28 16.69 -21.21
CA LEU A 122 -12.68 17.75 -20.40
C LEU A 122 -13.27 17.79 -18.99
N ASP A 123 -14.58 17.58 -18.86
CA ASP A 123 -15.25 17.60 -17.56
C ASP A 123 -14.87 16.37 -16.72
N VAL A 124 -14.77 15.20 -17.36
CA VAL A 124 -14.29 13.96 -16.75
C VAL A 124 -12.89 14.14 -16.18
N GLU A 125 -11.95 14.66 -16.98
CA GLU A 125 -10.57 14.88 -16.52
C GLU A 125 -10.51 15.91 -15.39
N PHE A 126 -11.30 16.98 -15.47
CA PHE A 126 -11.36 18.00 -14.41
C PHE A 126 -11.87 17.39 -13.09
N MET A 127 -12.98 16.67 -13.14
CA MET A 127 -13.58 16.04 -11.96
C MET A 127 -12.67 14.95 -11.38
N GLN A 128 -11.96 14.19 -12.22
CA GLN A 128 -10.97 13.21 -11.79
C GLN A 128 -9.82 13.83 -10.99
N ARG A 129 -9.41 15.06 -11.27
CA ARG A 129 -8.33 15.71 -10.50
C ARG A 129 -8.84 16.47 -9.27
N LEU A 130 -10.13 16.80 -9.25
CA LEU A 130 -10.76 17.62 -8.23
C LEU A 130 -11.34 16.78 -7.07
N HIS A 131 -11.90 15.61 -7.35
CA HIS A 131 -12.63 14.80 -6.37
C HIS A 131 -11.80 14.36 -5.16
N ASP A 132 -10.49 14.18 -5.31
CA ASP A 132 -9.60 13.83 -4.19
C ASP A 132 -9.37 15.01 -3.23
N LYS A 133 -9.55 16.25 -3.70
CA LYS A 133 -9.17 17.47 -2.97
C LYS A 133 -10.34 18.21 -2.32
N VAL A 134 -11.56 18.05 -2.84
CA VAL A 134 -12.74 18.77 -2.37
C VAL A 134 -14.01 17.97 -2.65
N ASN A 135 -15.04 18.17 -1.82
CA ASN A 135 -16.37 17.65 -2.06
C ASN A 135 -16.95 18.22 -3.36
N VAL A 136 -17.16 17.36 -4.37
CA VAL A 136 -17.72 17.76 -5.67
C VAL A 136 -19.21 17.46 -5.70
N ILE A 137 -20.01 18.50 -5.97
CA ILE A 137 -21.46 18.38 -6.20
C ILE A 137 -21.73 18.70 -7.68
N PRO A 138 -22.13 17.70 -8.49
CA PRO A 138 -22.46 17.92 -9.89
C PRO A 138 -23.83 18.59 -10.04
N ILE A 139 -23.88 19.60 -10.89
CA ILE A 139 -25.06 20.42 -11.17
C ILE A 139 -25.22 20.54 -12.68
N ILE A 140 -26.43 20.28 -13.18
CA ILE A 140 -26.80 20.55 -14.56
C ILE A 140 -27.19 22.03 -14.67
N ALA A 141 -26.40 22.77 -15.44
CA ALA A 141 -26.62 24.18 -15.69
C ALA A 141 -27.72 24.40 -16.74
N LYS A 142 -28.48 25.50 -16.61
CA LYS A 142 -29.54 25.89 -17.56
C LYS A 142 -30.50 24.74 -17.86
N ALA A 143 -31.02 24.10 -16.81
CA ALA A 143 -31.93 22.97 -16.95
C ALA A 143 -33.21 23.31 -17.75
N ASP A 144 -33.54 24.59 -17.87
CA ASP A 144 -34.63 25.13 -18.68
C ASP A 144 -34.46 24.94 -20.20
N THR A 145 -33.31 24.45 -20.67
CA THR A 145 -33.08 24.12 -22.09
C THR A 145 -33.48 22.68 -22.46
N MET A 146 -33.87 21.86 -21.49
CA MET A 146 -34.20 20.44 -21.68
C MET A 146 -35.61 20.16 -21.19
N THR A 147 -36.26 19.16 -21.78
CA THR A 147 -37.53 18.64 -21.26
C THR A 147 -37.31 17.78 -20.01
N PRO A 148 -38.34 17.57 -19.16
CA PRO A 148 -38.21 16.73 -17.97
C PRO A 148 -37.75 15.29 -18.28
N ASP A 149 -38.20 14.73 -19.40
CA ASP A 149 -37.82 13.39 -19.84
C ASP A 149 -36.34 13.32 -20.25
N GLU A 150 -35.87 14.29 -21.03
CA GLU A 150 -34.46 14.42 -21.40
C GLU A 150 -33.58 14.65 -20.16
N CYS A 151 -34.06 15.46 -19.21
CA CYS A 151 -33.35 15.71 -17.95
C CYS A 151 -33.18 14.40 -17.16
N SER A 152 -34.23 13.59 -17.02
CA SER A 152 -34.18 12.30 -16.34
C SER A 152 -33.20 11.33 -17.03
N HIS A 153 -33.21 11.27 -18.36
CA HIS A 153 -32.27 10.46 -19.13
C HIS A 153 -30.81 10.94 -18.92
N PHE A 154 -30.59 12.25 -19.00
CA PHE A 154 -29.28 12.86 -18.85
C PHE A 154 -28.71 12.71 -17.43
N LYS A 155 -29.54 12.81 -16.38
CA LYS A 155 -29.15 12.52 -15.00
C LYS A 155 -28.61 11.09 -14.87
N LYS A 156 -29.34 10.10 -15.40
CA LYS A 156 -28.92 8.68 -15.39
C LYS A 156 -27.62 8.47 -16.15
N GLN A 157 -27.47 9.13 -17.31
CA GLN A 157 -26.27 9.04 -18.11
C GLN A 157 -25.05 9.61 -17.38
N ILE A 158 -25.17 10.80 -16.78
CA ILE A 158 -24.10 11.41 -15.98
C ILE A 158 -23.68 10.49 -14.83
N LEU A 159 -24.64 9.93 -14.09
CA LEU A 159 -24.33 9.02 -12.97
C LEU A 159 -23.59 7.76 -13.44
N ASN A 160 -24.00 7.18 -14.56
CA ASN A 160 -23.30 6.04 -15.15
C ASN A 160 -21.86 6.38 -15.55
N GLU A 161 -21.65 7.54 -16.17
CA GLU A 161 -20.31 7.98 -16.57
C GLU A 161 -19.42 8.32 -15.37
N ILE A 162 -19.96 8.95 -14.32
CA ILE A 162 -19.24 9.20 -13.05
C ILE A 162 -18.77 7.87 -12.44
N SER A 163 -19.65 6.86 -12.41
CA SER A 163 -19.33 5.53 -11.89
C SER A 163 -18.27 4.82 -12.73
N GLN A 164 -18.38 4.85 -14.05
CA GLN A 164 -17.41 4.26 -14.97
C GLN A 164 -16.00 4.85 -14.81
N HIS A 165 -15.92 6.17 -14.62
CA HIS A 165 -14.65 6.88 -14.44
C HIS A 165 -14.15 6.88 -13.00
N LYS A 166 -14.86 6.19 -12.08
CA LYS A 166 -14.54 6.08 -10.64
C LYS A 166 -14.35 7.42 -9.94
N ILE A 167 -15.16 8.41 -10.33
CA ILE A 167 -15.11 9.75 -9.73
C ILE A 167 -15.93 9.72 -8.45
N LYS A 168 -15.31 10.07 -7.33
CA LYS A 168 -16.00 10.18 -6.03
C LYS A 168 -16.72 11.53 -5.97
N ILE A 169 -18.05 11.52 -5.98
CA ILE A 169 -18.84 12.72 -5.69
C ILE A 169 -19.16 12.76 -4.20
N TYR A 170 -19.66 13.89 -3.72
CA TYR A 170 -20.15 13.98 -2.34
C TYR A 170 -21.29 12.98 -2.13
N GLU A 171 -21.09 12.06 -1.20
CA GLU A 171 -22.09 11.09 -0.75
C GLU A 171 -22.71 11.57 0.56
N PHE A 172 -24.02 11.40 0.68
CA PHE A 172 -24.74 11.77 1.88
C PHE A 172 -24.38 10.80 3.00
N PRO A 173 -24.06 11.28 4.22
CA PRO A 173 -23.74 10.41 5.33
C PRO A 173 -24.95 9.54 5.70
N ASP A 174 -24.68 8.28 6.00
CA ASP A 174 -25.65 7.36 6.57
C ASP A 174 -25.99 7.83 7.99
N THR A 175 -27.26 8.16 8.23
CA THR A 175 -27.76 8.58 9.55
C THR A 175 -28.59 7.46 10.16
N GLU A 176 -28.46 7.26 11.46
CA GLU A 176 -29.24 6.25 12.21
C GLU A 176 -30.71 6.68 12.41
N ASP A 177 -31.03 7.96 12.14
CA ASP A 177 -32.39 8.50 12.22
C ASP A 177 -33.16 8.22 10.92
N ASP A 178 -34.17 7.36 11.01
CA ASP A 178 -35.01 6.91 9.88
C ASP A 178 -35.63 8.09 9.09
N GLU A 179 -35.95 9.21 9.74
CA GLU A 179 -36.53 10.39 9.08
C GLU A 179 -35.48 11.17 8.27
N GLN A 180 -34.27 11.34 8.82
CA GLN A 180 -33.16 11.97 8.11
C GLN A 180 -32.67 11.09 6.95
N ALA A 181 -32.63 9.77 7.15
CA ALA A 181 -32.27 8.81 6.11
C ALA A 181 -33.24 8.87 4.91
N LYS A 182 -34.54 9.04 5.15
CA LYS A 182 -35.53 9.26 4.07
C LYS A 182 -35.25 10.55 3.31
N LEU A 183 -34.95 11.65 4.02
CA LEU A 183 -34.63 12.93 3.39
C LEU A 183 -33.35 12.85 2.55
N HIS A 184 -32.33 12.16 3.04
CA HIS A 184 -31.06 11.93 2.33
C HIS A 184 -31.29 11.16 1.03
N LYS A 185 -32.11 10.10 1.06
CA LYS A 185 -32.50 9.35 -0.15
C LYS A 185 -33.19 10.24 -1.20
N ILE A 186 -34.14 11.07 -0.77
CA ILE A 186 -34.83 12.00 -1.70
C ILE A 186 -33.86 12.99 -2.34
N LEU A 187 -32.87 13.48 -1.60
CA LEU A 187 -31.84 14.37 -2.13
C LEU A 187 -30.87 13.63 -3.05
N GLN A 188 -30.49 12.40 -2.70
CA GLN A 188 -29.61 11.56 -3.49
C GLN A 188 -30.22 11.23 -4.86
N ASP A 189 -31.51 10.92 -4.91
CA ASP A 189 -32.24 10.68 -6.17
C ASP A 189 -32.31 11.91 -7.08
N ARG A 190 -32.13 13.12 -6.52
CA ARG A 190 -32.13 14.37 -7.28
C ARG A 190 -30.76 14.73 -7.85
N VAL A 191 -29.68 14.13 -7.37
CA VAL A 191 -28.31 14.37 -7.87
C VAL A 191 -28.14 13.67 -9.23
N PRO A 192 -27.58 14.34 -10.26
CA PRO A 192 -27.13 15.74 -10.28
C PRO A 192 -28.29 16.75 -10.32
N PHE A 193 -28.17 17.84 -9.53
CA PHE A 193 -29.23 18.84 -9.40
C PHE A 193 -29.43 19.62 -10.70
N ALA A 194 -30.66 19.69 -11.19
CA ALA A 194 -31.02 20.45 -12.38
C ALA A 194 -31.44 21.86 -11.97
N VAL A 195 -30.59 22.87 -12.23
CA VAL A 195 -30.81 24.23 -11.71
C VAL A 195 -31.01 25.26 -12.82
N VAL A 196 -31.82 26.25 -12.49
CA VAL A 196 -32.05 27.45 -13.30
C VAL A 196 -31.71 28.66 -12.44
N GLY A 197 -30.80 29.51 -12.91
CA GLY A 197 -30.48 30.78 -12.26
C GLY A 197 -31.26 31.92 -12.89
N SER A 198 -31.81 32.82 -12.07
CA SER A 198 -32.41 34.08 -12.54
C SER A 198 -32.07 35.24 -11.61
N ASN A 199 -31.74 36.38 -12.24
CA ASN A 199 -31.57 37.66 -11.56
C ASN A 199 -32.84 38.53 -11.67
N THR A 200 -33.83 38.10 -12.45
CA THR A 200 -35.05 38.88 -12.69
C THR A 200 -36.14 38.48 -11.71
N VAL A 201 -36.74 39.48 -11.06
CA VAL A 201 -37.96 39.31 -10.27
C VAL A 201 -39.15 39.64 -11.17
N ILE A 202 -40.09 38.72 -11.28
CA ILE A 202 -41.32 38.83 -12.06
C ILE A 202 -42.50 38.77 -11.08
N GLU A 203 -43.53 39.56 -11.33
CA GLU A 203 -44.77 39.51 -10.57
C GLU A 203 -45.75 38.57 -11.27
N VAL A 204 -46.11 37.48 -10.60
CA VAL A 204 -47.11 36.49 -11.05
C VAL A 204 -48.11 36.33 -9.91
N ASP A 205 -49.41 36.47 -10.20
CA ASP A 205 -50.50 36.35 -9.21
C ASP A 205 -50.28 37.17 -7.93
N SER A 206 -49.85 38.43 -8.10
CA SER A 206 -49.53 39.38 -7.01
C SER A 206 -48.39 38.93 -6.08
N LYS A 207 -47.65 37.89 -6.44
CA LYS A 207 -46.43 37.45 -5.74
C LYS A 207 -45.20 37.79 -6.58
N LYS A 208 -44.21 38.39 -5.94
CA LYS A 208 -42.91 38.65 -6.55
C LYS A 208 -42.08 37.38 -6.48
N ILE A 209 -41.89 36.73 -7.61
CA ILE A 209 -41.13 35.49 -7.75
C ILE A 209 -39.90 35.71 -8.62
N ARG A 210 -38.81 34.98 -8.34
CA ARG A 210 -37.64 34.98 -9.21
C ARG A 210 -37.84 33.97 -10.32
N GLY A 211 -37.70 34.42 -11.57
CA GLY A 211 -37.97 33.57 -12.72
C GLY A 211 -37.40 34.11 -14.02
N ARG A 212 -37.39 33.27 -15.06
CA ARG A 212 -37.01 33.67 -16.42
C ARG A 212 -38.27 33.74 -17.27
N LYS A 213 -38.49 34.88 -17.93
CA LYS A 213 -39.64 35.08 -18.83
C LYS A 213 -39.29 34.64 -20.24
N TYR A 214 -40.08 33.73 -20.78
CA TYR A 214 -40.04 33.28 -22.16
C TYR A 214 -41.33 33.69 -22.90
N PRO A 215 -41.33 33.71 -24.25
CA PRO A 215 -42.56 33.94 -25.01
C PRO A 215 -43.66 32.91 -24.72
N TRP A 216 -43.29 31.68 -24.36
CA TRP A 216 -44.22 30.56 -24.11
C TRP A 216 -44.55 30.35 -22.63
N GLY A 217 -43.95 31.09 -21.69
CA GLY A 217 -44.21 30.88 -20.26
C GLY A 217 -43.14 31.49 -19.36
N ILE A 218 -43.28 31.24 -18.05
CA ILE A 218 -42.35 31.73 -17.03
C ILE A 218 -41.74 30.53 -16.32
N ALA A 219 -40.40 30.45 -16.33
CA ALA A 219 -39.67 29.45 -15.58
C ALA A 219 -39.37 29.99 -14.18
N GLU A 220 -40.11 29.52 -13.19
CA GLU A 220 -39.95 29.88 -11.78
C GLU A 220 -38.73 29.16 -11.17
N VAL A 221 -37.81 29.90 -10.56
CA VAL A 221 -36.59 29.34 -9.95
C VAL A 221 -36.86 28.75 -8.55
N GLU A 222 -37.89 29.25 -7.87
CA GLU A 222 -38.28 28.77 -6.54
C GLU A 222 -39.38 27.72 -6.58
N ASN A 223 -39.58 27.06 -7.72
CA ASN A 223 -40.55 25.98 -7.85
C ASN A 223 -39.84 24.64 -8.08
N LEU A 224 -40.11 23.67 -7.19
CA LEU A 224 -39.52 22.32 -7.23
C LEU A 224 -39.96 21.48 -8.43
N GLU A 225 -41.08 21.85 -9.08
CA GLU A 225 -41.54 21.21 -10.32
C GLU A 225 -40.75 21.70 -11.53
N HIS A 226 -40.23 22.94 -11.48
CA HIS A 226 -39.47 23.55 -12.57
C HIS A 226 -37.97 23.32 -12.43
N CYS A 227 -37.42 23.36 -11.21
CA CYS A 227 -36.01 23.11 -10.99
C CYS A 227 -35.68 22.68 -9.54
N ASP A 228 -34.55 22.01 -9.39
CA ASP A 228 -34.04 21.54 -8.09
C ASP A 228 -33.28 22.62 -7.30
N PHE A 229 -33.46 23.89 -7.64
CA PHE A 229 -32.69 25.00 -7.03
C PHE A 229 -32.92 25.11 -5.52
N ILE A 230 -34.17 24.97 -5.06
CA ILE A 230 -34.49 25.00 -3.63
C ILE A 230 -33.82 23.84 -2.89
N ALA A 231 -33.81 22.65 -3.50
CA ALA A 231 -33.17 21.47 -2.91
C ALA A 231 -31.67 21.72 -2.73
N LEU A 232 -30.99 22.23 -3.76
CA LEU A 232 -29.57 22.60 -3.70
C LEU A 232 -29.30 23.67 -2.62
N ARG A 233 -30.12 24.74 -2.56
CA ARG A 233 -29.96 25.83 -1.58
C ARG A 233 -30.11 25.31 -0.15
N ASN A 234 -31.14 24.51 0.11
CA ASN A 234 -31.41 23.95 1.43
C ASN A 234 -30.35 22.92 1.84
N MET A 235 -29.83 22.14 0.89
CA MET A 235 -28.72 21.22 1.12
C MET A 235 -27.48 21.98 1.60
N LEU A 236 -27.05 23.00 0.85
CA LEU A 236 -25.80 23.72 1.09
C LEU A 236 -25.80 24.61 2.33
N ILE A 237 -26.93 25.26 2.62
CA ILE A 237 -26.98 26.30 3.68
C ILE A 237 -27.55 25.74 4.99
N ARG A 238 -28.55 24.84 4.93
CA ARG A 238 -29.34 24.47 6.11
C ARG A 238 -28.99 23.12 6.70
N THR A 239 -28.82 22.11 5.85
CA THR A 239 -28.80 20.70 6.31
C THR A 239 -27.40 20.11 6.32
N HIS A 240 -26.65 20.25 5.22
CA HIS A 240 -25.39 19.51 5.02
C HIS A 240 -24.13 20.38 5.18
N LEU A 241 -24.28 21.62 5.64
CA LEU A 241 -23.14 22.54 5.78
C LEU A 241 -22.08 22.01 6.75
N GLN A 242 -22.52 21.45 7.89
CA GLN A 242 -21.60 20.93 8.90
C GLN A 242 -20.90 19.67 8.41
N ASP A 243 -21.63 18.75 7.79
CA ASP A 243 -21.08 17.52 7.23
C ASP A 243 -20.05 17.80 6.11
N LEU A 244 -20.35 18.72 5.19
CA LEU A 244 -19.39 19.16 4.18
C LEU A 244 -18.09 19.66 4.81
N LYS A 245 -18.16 20.36 5.94
CA LYS A 245 -16.96 20.82 6.67
C LYS A 245 -16.22 19.66 7.33
N ASP A 246 -16.93 18.70 7.89
CA ASP A 246 -16.36 17.55 8.58
C ASP A 246 -15.64 16.61 7.59
N VAL A 247 -16.26 16.31 6.44
CA VAL A 247 -15.60 15.58 5.35
C VAL A 247 -14.38 16.33 4.80
N THR A 248 -14.49 17.66 4.63
CA THR A 248 -13.34 18.49 4.21
C THR A 248 -12.20 18.39 5.19
N ASN A 249 -12.48 18.39 6.50
CA ASN A 249 -11.46 18.31 7.52
C ASN A 249 -10.84 16.91 7.62
N ASN A 250 -11.67 15.88 7.77
CA ASN A 250 -11.23 14.53 8.12
C ASN A 250 -10.71 13.73 6.93
N VAL A 251 -11.17 14.05 5.71
CA VAL A 251 -10.77 13.32 4.50
C VAL A 251 -9.82 14.18 3.69
N HIS A 252 -10.29 15.30 3.12
CA HIS A 252 -9.51 16.04 2.14
C HIS A 252 -8.30 16.75 2.74
N TYR A 253 -8.49 17.45 3.87
CA TYR A 253 -7.42 18.17 4.53
C TYR A 253 -6.40 17.23 5.19
N GLU A 254 -6.84 16.19 5.92
CA GLU A 254 -5.91 15.21 6.47
C GLU A 254 -5.13 14.46 5.38
N ASN A 255 -5.76 14.09 4.25
CA ASN A 255 -5.04 13.51 3.12
C ASN A 255 -3.94 14.45 2.59
N TYR A 256 -4.25 15.74 2.45
CA TYR A 256 -3.27 16.75 2.04
C TYR A 256 -2.14 16.90 3.08
N ARG A 257 -2.49 16.98 4.36
CA ARG A 257 -1.54 17.09 5.48
C ARG A 257 -0.61 15.90 5.55
N CYS A 258 -1.12 14.67 5.44
CA CYS A 258 -0.33 13.46 5.37
C CYS A 258 0.65 13.49 4.18
N ARG A 259 0.19 13.88 2.97
CA ARG A 259 1.06 13.97 1.79
C ARG A 259 2.18 15.00 1.97
N LYS A 260 1.86 16.19 2.49
CA LYS A 260 2.83 17.26 2.73
C LYS A 260 3.85 16.90 3.81
N LEU A 261 3.41 16.34 4.95
CA LEU A 261 4.31 15.96 6.04
C LEU A 261 5.19 14.76 5.68
N ALA A 262 4.69 13.84 4.87
CA ALA A 262 5.47 12.70 4.38
C ALA A 262 6.44 13.07 3.23
N GLY A 263 6.46 14.32 2.77
CA GLY A 263 7.35 14.78 1.70
C GLY A 263 7.02 14.20 0.32
N LEU A 264 5.81 13.64 0.14
CA LEU A 264 5.33 13.18 -1.16
C LEU A 264 4.85 14.38 -1.99
N GLY A 265 5.31 14.49 -3.23
CA GLY A 265 4.80 15.47 -4.18
C GLY A 265 3.35 15.19 -4.56
N THR A 266 2.74 16.11 -5.32
CA THR A 266 1.35 16.06 -5.82
C THR A 266 0.96 14.72 -6.47
N ASP A 267 1.95 13.96 -6.95
CA ASP A 267 1.80 12.75 -7.75
C ASP A 267 2.10 11.45 -6.98
N GLY A 268 2.26 11.51 -5.66
CA GLY A 268 2.60 10.32 -4.85
C GLY A 268 4.01 9.78 -5.10
N LYS A 269 4.86 10.55 -5.81
CA LYS A 269 6.30 10.26 -5.96
C LYS A 269 7.08 11.02 -4.90
N PRO A 270 8.12 10.41 -4.31
CA PRO A 270 8.98 11.10 -3.36
C PRO A 270 9.67 12.27 -4.07
N THR A 271 9.32 13.49 -3.69
CA THR A 271 10.01 14.69 -4.15
C THR A 271 11.38 14.72 -3.46
N ARG A 272 12.43 14.40 -4.22
CA ARG A 272 13.79 14.77 -3.82
C ARG A 272 13.84 16.30 -3.83
N ILE A 273 13.83 16.91 -2.65
CA ILE A 273 14.17 18.32 -2.50
C ILE A 273 15.64 18.45 -2.95
N SER A 274 15.84 18.85 -4.20
CA SER A 274 17.14 19.22 -4.73
C SER A 274 17.44 20.62 -4.20
N ASN A 275 18.37 20.70 -3.24
CA ASN A 275 18.97 21.94 -2.75
C ASN A 275 19.73 22.64 -3.88
N ASN A 276 19.05 23.32 -4.80
CA ASN A 276 19.71 24.11 -5.84
C ASN A 276 18.85 25.28 -6.32
N VAL A 277 18.50 26.20 -5.42
CA VAL A 277 18.32 27.62 -5.78
C VAL A 277 18.66 28.49 -4.56
N CYS A 278 19.90 28.97 -4.46
CA CYS A 278 20.27 30.22 -3.79
C CYS A 278 21.63 30.70 -4.35
N PRO A 279 21.78 31.97 -4.77
CA PRO A 279 23.07 32.49 -5.27
C PRO A 279 24.06 32.72 -4.14
N GLN A 280 25.33 32.58 -4.49
CA GLN A 280 26.52 32.72 -3.64
C GLN A 280 26.57 34.07 -2.87
N GLY A 281 26.65 34.00 -1.54
CA GLY A 281 27.37 34.98 -0.72
C GLY A 281 26.54 35.96 0.12
N VAL A 282 26.10 35.53 1.31
CA VAL A 282 26.26 36.22 2.62
C VAL A 282 25.82 35.26 3.75
N MET A 283 26.47 35.36 4.91
CA MET A 283 26.59 34.33 5.95
C MET A 283 25.32 33.86 6.69
N ASN A 284 25.41 32.59 7.12
CA ASN A 284 24.63 31.82 8.10
C ASN A 284 24.31 32.55 9.43
N SER A 285 23.15 32.23 10.06
CA SER A 285 23.06 31.93 11.52
C SER A 285 21.68 31.50 12.09
N PHE A 286 20.62 31.21 11.31
CA PHE A 286 19.28 31.01 11.92
C PHE A 286 18.41 29.81 11.45
N MET A 287 18.90 28.90 10.59
CA MET A 287 18.09 27.77 10.09
C MET A 287 18.59 26.37 10.50
N THR A 288 19.22 26.26 11.67
CA THR A 288 19.71 24.97 12.23
C THR A 288 18.96 24.49 13.46
N VAL A 289 17.73 24.94 13.70
CA VAL A 289 16.96 24.46 14.86
C VAL A 289 15.55 24.05 14.44
N TRP A 290 15.27 22.76 14.65
CA TRP A 290 14.00 22.03 14.53
C TRP A 290 13.74 21.27 13.23
N ASN A 291 14.42 20.14 13.06
CA ASN A 291 13.72 18.90 12.68
C ASN A 291 14.40 17.63 13.27
N PRO A 292 14.05 17.22 14.51
CA PRO A 292 14.69 16.09 15.22
C PRO A 292 14.53 14.72 14.56
N LEU A 293 13.60 14.56 13.59
CA LEU A 293 13.40 13.29 12.87
C LEU A 293 14.42 13.05 11.76
N ALA A 294 14.93 14.09 11.11
CA ALA A 294 15.90 13.94 10.03
C ALA A 294 17.24 13.38 10.53
N GLN A 295 17.63 13.77 11.75
CA GLN A 295 18.85 13.30 12.41
C GLN A 295 18.75 11.81 12.78
N MET A 296 17.56 11.36 13.21
CA MET A 296 17.33 9.97 13.59
C MET A 296 17.23 9.03 12.39
N GLU A 297 16.67 9.49 11.25
CA GLU A 297 16.68 8.73 10.00
C GLU A 297 18.08 8.64 9.37
N GLU A 298 18.89 9.67 9.52
CA GLU A 298 20.27 9.67 9.04
C GLU A 298 21.17 8.75 9.87
N GLU A 299 21.04 8.79 11.21
CA GLU A 299 21.71 7.82 12.08
C GLU A 299 21.25 6.38 11.82
N LYS A 300 19.95 6.16 11.56
CA LYS A 300 19.43 4.84 11.21
C LYS A 300 20.00 4.33 9.89
N ARG A 301 20.06 5.18 8.86
CA ARG A 301 20.67 4.83 7.56
C ARG A 301 22.15 4.51 7.70
N ASP A 302 22.89 5.32 8.46
CA ASP A 302 24.32 5.08 8.67
C ASP A 302 24.57 3.78 9.46
N HIS A 303 23.69 3.45 10.41
CA HIS A 303 23.76 2.19 11.14
C HIS A 303 23.40 0.99 10.26
N GLU A 304 22.37 1.10 9.41
CA GLU A 304 22.00 0.05 8.44
C GLU A 304 23.13 -0.22 7.43
N VAL A 305 23.78 0.84 6.92
CA VAL A 305 24.94 0.69 6.02
C VAL A 305 26.12 0.03 6.72
N LYS A 306 26.40 0.40 7.98
CA LYS A 306 27.46 -0.25 8.79
C LYS A 306 27.13 -1.71 9.08
N MET A 307 25.88 -2.02 9.43
CA MET A 307 25.44 -3.40 9.70
C MET A 307 25.55 -4.27 8.44
N LYS A 308 25.13 -3.76 7.28
CA LYS A 308 25.25 -4.48 6.00
C LYS A 308 26.69 -4.69 5.57
N LYS A 309 27.57 -3.71 5.84
CA LYS A 309 29.02 -3.85 5.60
C LYS A 309 29.62 -4.92 6.52
N MET A 310 29.26 -4.92 7.80
CA MET A 310 29.75 -5.89 8.77
C MET A 310 29.25 -7.31 8.46
N GLU A 311 28.01 -7.45 7.99
CA GLU A 311 27.44 -8.72 7.52
C GLU A 311 28.22 -9.28 6.31
N SER A 312 28.50 -8.45 5.31
CA SER A 312 29.32 -8.82 4.14
C SER A 312 30.75 -9.24 4.53
N GLU A 313 31.38 -8.53 5.46
CA GLU A 313 32.70 -8.89 5.99
C GLU A 313 32.68 -10.20 6.77
N MET A 314 31.65 -10.43 7.60
CA MET A 314 31.48 -11.71 8.32
C MET A 314 31.23 -12.88 7.37
N GLU A 315 30.43 -12.68 6.32
CA GLU A 315 30.13 -13.71 5.33
C GLU A 315 31.38 -14.11 4.53
N GLN A 316 32.21 -13.14 4.13
CA GLN A 316 33.51 -13.42 3.48
C GLN A 316 34.45 -14.21 4.39
N VAL A 317 34.54 -13.84 5.67
CA VAL A 317 35.37 -14.58 6.66
C VAL A 317 34.82 -15.98 6.88
N PHE A 318 33.50 -16.13 6.93
CA PHE A 318 32.85 -17.43 7.07
C PHE A 318 33.11 -18.33 5.86
N GLU A 319 32.92 -17.83 4.64
CA GLU A 319 33.24 -18.57 3.42
C GLU A 319 34.70 -19.01 3.37
N MET A 320 35.63 -18.13 3.76
CA MET A 320 37.05 -18.45 3.79
C MET A 320 37.34 -19.57 4.80
N LYS A 321 36.76 -19.52 6.00
CA LYS A 321 36.89 -20.58 7.01
C LYS A 321 36.26 -21.90 6.58
N VAL A 322 35.09 -21.86 5.93
CA VAL A 322 34.42 -23.05 5.40
C VAL A 322 35.27 -23.70 4.31
N ARG A 323 35.85 -22.89 3.42
CA ARG A 323 36.74 -23.36 2.35
C ARG A 323 38.00 -24.02 2.94
N GLU A 324 38.61 -23.40 3.95
CA GLU A 324 39.78 -23.96 4.65
C GLU A 324 39.45 -25.27 5.37
N LYS A 325 38.31 -25.35 6.08
CA LYS A 325 37.88 -26.58 6.75
C LYS A 325 37.55 -27.70 5.76
N LYS A 326 36.88 -27.39 4.64
CA LYS A 326 36.64 -28.37 3.56
C LYS A 326 37.94 -28.87 2.94
N GLN A 327 38.95 -28.01 2.78
CA GLN A 327 40.27 -28.42 2.30
C GLN A 327 40.95 -29.38 3.29
N LYS A 328 40.98 -29.02 4.59
CA LYS A 328 41.54 -29.88 5.64
C LYS A 328 40.85 -31.25 5.74
N LEU A 329 39.53 -31.29 5.54
CA LEU A 329 38.79 -32.55 5.50
C LEU A 329 39.20 -33.42 4.32
N ARG A 330 39.32 -32.84 3.11
CA ARG A 330 39.80 -33.58 1.93
C ARG A 330 41.20 -34.12 2.11
N ASP A 331 42.11 -33.32 2.66
CA ASP A 331 43.49 -33.75 2.90
C ASP A 331 43.54 -34.89 3.94
N SER A 332 42.72 -34.79 5.00
CA SER A 332 42.59 -35.84 6.01
C SER A 332 41.98 -37.14 5.45
N GLU A 333 41.00 -37.04 4.56
CA GLU A 333 40.38 -38.19 3.89
C GLU A 333 41.38 -38.90 2.98
N ALA A 334 42.14 -38.13 2.19
CA ALA A 334 43.18 -38.66 1.31
C ALA A 334 44.30 -39.39 2.08
N ASP A 335 44.73 -38.85 3.22
CA ASP A 335 45.74 -39.50 4.05
C ASP A 335 45.21 -40.77 4.74
N LEU A 336 43.94 -40.77 5.18
CA LEU A 336 43.29 -41.96 5.71
C LEU A 336 43.23 -43.07 4.64
N GLN A 337 42.89 -42.71 3.42
CA GLN A 337 42.78 -43.64 2.30
C GLN A 337 44.13 -44.21 1.88
N ARG A 338 45.21 -43.40 1.91
CA ARG A 338 46.58 -43.89 1.73
C ARG A 338 46.98 -44.91 2.80
N ARG A 339 46.67 -44.65 4.07
CA ARG A 339 46.96 -45.59 5.16
C ARG A 339 46.18 -46.90 5.00
N HIS A 340 44.91 -46.80 4.62
CA HIS A 340 44.09 -47.98 4.35
C HIS A 340 44.66 -48.81 3.20
N GLU A 341 45.12 -48.17 2.12
CA GLU A 341 45.71 -48.87 0.99
C GLU A 341 47.07 -49.51 1.32
N GLN A 342 47.90 -48.84 2.13
CA GLN A 342 49.13 -49.43 2.65
C GLN A 342 48.87 -50.65 3.53
N MET A 343 47.90 -50.57 4.45
CA MET A 343 47.52 -51.68 5.32
C MET A 343 46.96 -52.86 4.52
N LYS A 344 46.14 -52.59 3.50
CA LYS A 344 45.60 -53.61 2.61
C LYS A 344 46.71 -54.36 1.86
N LYS A 345 47.69 -53.63 1.30
CA LYS A 345 48.85 -54.24 0.62
C LYS A 345 49.70 -55.11 1.56
N ALA A 346 49.88 -54.68 2.81
CA ALA A 346 50.59 -55.46 3.81
C ALA A 346 49.85 -56.77 4.15
N LEU A 347 48.52 -56.71 4.30
CA LEU A 347 47.69 -57.90 4.53
C LEU A 347 47.72 -58.86 3.31
N GLU A 348 47.65 -58.33 2.09
CA GLU A 348 47.77 -59.15 0.87
C GLU A 348 49.13 -59.84 0.78
N GLN A 349 50.22 -59.16 1.15
CA GLN A 349 51.56 -59.77 1.23
C GLN A 349 51.61 -60.89 2.28
N GLN A 350 51.04 -60.67 3.47
CA GLN A 350 50.99 -61.70 4.51
C GLN A 350 50.18 -62.92 4.07
N ILE A 351 49.05 -62.72 3.36
CA ILE A 351 48.26 -63.82 2.80
C ILE A 351 49.08 -64.61 1.78
N SER A 352 49.76 -63.92 0.85
CA SER A 352 50.61 -64.56 -0.16
C SER A 352 51.76 -65.36 0.47
N GLU A 353 52.42 -64.81 1.49
CA GLU A 353 53.51 -65.49 2.20
C GLU A 353 53.00 -66.73 2.95
N LEU A 354 51.82 -66.63 3.59
CA LEU A 354 51.18 -67.77 4.24
C LEU A 354 50.74 -68.84 3.24
N GLU A 355 50.26 -68.45 2.05
CA GLU A 355 49.92 -69.38 0.98
C GLU A 355 51.15 -70.11 0.42
N GLU A 356 52.26 -69.40 0.17
CA GLU A 356 53.52 -70.02 -0.24
C GLU A 356 54.06 -70.96 0.82
N ARG A 357 54.02 -70.55 2.09
CA ARG A 357 54.46 -71.38 3.22
C ARG A 357 53.56 -72.61 3.41
N ARG A 358 52.26 -72.49 3.14
CA ARG A 358 51.35 -73.64 3.11
C ARG A 358 51.70 -74.58 1.97
N GLN A 359 51.93 -74.07 0.76
CA GLN A 359 52.28 -74.90 -0.40
C GLN A 359 53.63 -75.61 -0.22
N SER A 360 54.63 -74.95 0.38
CA SER A 360 55.92 -75.58 0.67
C SER A 360 55.77 -76.68 1.72
N TYR A 361 54.99 -76.45 2.78
CA TYR A 361 54.66 -77.45 3.78
C TYR A 361 53.88 -78.63 3.20
N GLU A 362 52.95 -78.38 2.27
CA GLU A 362 52.18 -79.42 1.59
C GLU A 362 53.07 -80.27 0.67
N LYS A 363 54.03 -79.65 -0.03
CA LYS A 363 55.05 -80.36 -0.82
C LYS A 363 56.00 -81.17 0.06
N GLU A 364 56.44 -80.62 1.19
CA GLU A 364 57.29 -81.31 2.17
C GLU A 364 56.55 -82.51 2.79
N LYS A 365 55.28 -82.31 3.17
CA LYS A 365 54.40 -83.39 3.63
C LYS A 365 54.27 -84.49 2.57
N GLN A 366 54.01 -84.14 1.31
CA GLN A 366 53.91 -85.13 0.22
C GLN A 366 55.23 -85.87 0.00
N ALA A 367 56.37 -85.17 0.04
CA ALA A 367 57.70 -85.80 -0.10
C ALA A 367 58.02 -86.75 1.08
N TRP A 368 57.62 -86.38 2.30
CA TRP A 368 57.74 -87.21 3.49
C TRP A 368 56.83 -88.45 3.43
N GLU A 369 55.59 -88.30 2.96
CA GLU A 369 54.64 -89.40 2.75
C GLU A 369 55.17 -90.40 1.70
N GLN A 370 55.74 -89.89 0.60
CA GLN A 370 56.36 -90.72 -0.44
C GLN A 370 57.61 -91.46 0.06
N SER A 371 58.44 -90.81 0.89
CA SER A 371 59.68 -91.41 1.40
C SER A 371 59.45 -92.46 2.48
N ASN A 372 58.41 -92.31 3.30
CA ASN A 372 58.09 -93.23 4.39
C ASN A 372 57.07 -94.31 4.02
N ASN A 373 56.52 -94.32 2.79
CA ASN A 373 55.52 -95.28 2.32
C ASN A 373 54.31 -95.44 3.28
N VAL A 374 53.98 -94.37 4.02
CA VAL A 374 52.84 -94.30 4.94
C VAL A 374 52.27 -92.88 4.89
N THR A 375 50.97 -92.76 4.64
CA THR A 375 50.23 -91.50 4.66
C THR A 375 50.16 -90.92 6.07
N LEU A 376 50.25 -89.59 6.22
CA LEU A 376 50.22 -88.93 7.53
C LEU A 376 48.93 -89.25 8.31
N GLU A 377 47.84 -89.51 7.58
CA GLU A 377 46.53 -89.91 8.11
C GLU A 377 46.54 -91.34 8.68
N GLU A 378 47.30 -92.26 8.08
CA GLU A 378 47.51 -93.64 8.56
C GLU A 378 48.37 -93.65 9.84
N LEU A 379 49.35 -92.74 9.95
CA LEU A 379 50.14 -92.54 11.18
C LEU A 379 49.30 -91.93 12.30
N ARG A 380 48.43 -90.97 11.99
CA ARG A 380 47.50 -90.36 12.96
C ARG A 380 46.51 -91.40 13.48
N ARG A 381 46.00 -92.28 12.60
CA ARG A 381 45.16 -93.42 12.97
C ARG A 381 45.89 -94.40 13.88
N ARG A 382 47.14 -94.77 13.56
CA ARG A 382 47.97 -95.63 14.42
C ARG A 382 48.27 -94.99 15.79
N SER A 383 48.47 -93.68 15.85
CA SER A 383 48.72 -92.96 17.11
C SER A 383 47.45 -92.87 17.99
N LEU A 384 46.28 -92.65 17.37
CA LEU A 384 44.98 -92.71 18.06
C LEU A 384 44.65 -94.12 18.57
N GLU A 385 45.00 -95.17 17.81
CA GLU A 385 44.84 -96.57 18.24
C GLU A 385 45.82 -96.97 19.36
N ALA A 386 47.01 -96.35 19.42
CA ALA A 386 47.96 -96.52 20.53
C ALA A 386 47.47 -95.82 21.80
N ASN A 387 47.01 -94.55 21.70
CA ASN A 387 46.47 -93.80 22.84
C ASN A 387 45.17 -94.41 23.40
N SER A 388 44.36 -95.11 22.59
CA SER A 388 43.19 -95.84 23.10
C SER A 388 43.54 -97.05 23.98
N LYS A 389 44.75 -97.62 23.87
CA LYS A 389 45.21 -98.74 24.71
C LYS A 389 45.80 -98.25 26.03
N ASP A 390 46.45 -97.10 26.05
CA ASP A 390 46.99 -96.48 27.27
C ASP A 390 45.91 -95.78 28.13
N CYS A 391 44.84 -95.23 27.52
CA CYS A 391 43.73 -94.62 28.27
C CYS A 391 42.86 -95.61 29.07
N LYS A 392 42.93 -96.93 28.82
CA LYS A 392 42.16 -97.93 29.59
C LYS A 392 42.83 -98.35 30.91
N ILE A 393 44.12 -98.06 31.10
CA ILE A 393 44.87 -98.44 32.31
C ILE A 393 44.89 -97.31 33.35
N HIS A 394 44.73 -96.05 32.92
CA HIS A 394 44.85 -94.89 33.81
C HIS A 394 43.55 -94.42 34.47
N PHE A 395 42.38 -94.99 34.13
CA PHE A 395 41.07 -94.56 34.66
C PHE A 395 40.63 -95.25 35.98
N ALA A 396 41.47 -96.13 36.55
CA ALA A 396 41.16 -96.89 37.78
C ALA A 396 41.86 -96.40 39.07
N ARG A 397 42.45 -95.19 39.06
CA ARG A 397 43.01 -94.55 40.26
C ARG A 397 42.45 -93.14 40.42
N SER A 398 41.22 -93.11 40.92
CA SER A 398 40.73 -92.22 41.97
C SER A 398 41.30 -90.80 42.06
N ASN A 399 40.37 -89.85 41.89
CA ASN A 399 40.09 -88.73 42.79
C ASN A 399 41.19 -87.68 43.05
N SER A 400 40.96 -86.47 42.53
CA SER A 400 40.55 -85.31 43.35
C SER A 400 40.45 -84.03 42.48
N MET A 401 39.28 -83.79 41.90
CA MET A 401 38.78 -82.46 41.50
C MET A 401 37.90 -81.99 42.68
N SER A 402 37.80 -80.73 43.11
CA SER A 402 37.96 -79.44 42.44
C SER A 402 37.92 -78.34 43.49
N SER A 403 38.78 -77.34 43.38
CA SER A 403 38.61 -76.02 44.00
C SER A 403 39.48 -75.04 43.24
N ASP A 404 38.87 -74.15 42.46
CA ASP A 404 39.50 -72.89 42.08
C ASP A 404 38.43 -71.79 42.10
N ASP A 405 38.80 -70.75 42.85
CA ASP A 405 38.01 -69.64 43.35
C ASP A 405 38.56 -68.35 42.72
N ALA A 406 37.62 -67.47 42.37
CA ALA A 406 37.68 -66.01 42.26
C ALA A 406 38.78 -65.23 41.47
N GLY A 407 38.27 -64.27 40.66
CA GLY A 407 38.89 -62.95 40.41
C GLY A 407 38.87 -62.50 38.94
N ASN A 408 37.77 -62.00 38.36
CA ASN A 408 37.18 -60.64 38.45
C ASN A 408 38.15 -59.52 37.94
N SER A 409 37.84 -58.52 37.11
CA SER A 409 36.65 -57.92 36.45
C SER A 409 37.21 -56.96 35.36
N CYS A 410 36.70 -56.81 34.14
CA CYS A 410 35.42 -56.23 33.67
C CYS A 410 35.14 -54.75 34.03
N GLY A 411 35.04 -53.96 32.96
CA GLY A 411 34.49 -52.60 32.78
C GLY A 411 34.95 -52.18 31.37
N GLU A 412 34.10 -52.03 30.35
CA GLU A 412 33.07 -51.00 30.25
C GLU A 412 31.96 -51.40 29.25
N THR A 413 30.73 -51.26 29.73
CA THR A 413 29.49 -50.78 29.12
C THR A 413 29.28 -50.83 27.59
N SER A 414 28.34 -51.71 27.23
CA SER A 414 27.44 -51.64 26.07
C SER A 414 26.27 -50.66 26.29
N SER A 415 25.84 -49.96 25.23
CA SER A 415 24.42 -49.67 25.00
C SER A 415 24.15 -49.29 23.53
N SER A 416 23.31 -50.11 22.88
CA SER A 416 22.26 -49.79 21.89
C SER A 416 22.64 -48.89 20.70
N LEU A 417 22.77 -49.38 19.46
CA LEU A 417 21.69 -49.88 18.58
C LEU A 417 20.38 -49.10 18.71
N ASP A 418 20.22 -48.10 17.85
CA ASP A 418 18.95 -47.81 17.18
C ASP A 418 19.25 -47.23 15.79
N SER A 419 18.80 -47.96 14.78
CA SER A 419 18.77 -47.61 13.37
C SER A 419 17.36 -47.15 13.01
N ASP A 420 17.27 -46.36 11.96
CA ASP A 420 16.04 -45.98 11.24
C ASP A 420 15.22 -44.82 11.83
N LYS A 421 15.45 -43.60 11.29
CA LYS A 421 14.44 -42.94 10.43
C LYS A 421 14.82 -41.52 9.98
N ILE A 422 14.62 -41.31 8.68
CA ILE A 422 14.24 -40.06 7.97
C ILE A 422 15.32 -39.42 7.10
N ALA A 423 15.21 -39.72 5.81
CA ALA A 423 15.50 -38.81 4.71
C ALA A 423 14.20 -38.60 3.89
N GLU A 424 14.07 -37.37 3.39
CA GLU A 424 13.21 -36.87 2.30
C GLU A 424 11.71 -36.58 2.54
N SER A 425 11.41 -35.28 2.60
CA SER A 425 10.53 -34.67 1.58
C SER A 425 10.87 -33.18 1.42
N LEU A 426 11.46 -32.84 0.28
CA LEU A 426 11.41 -31.50 -0.32
C LEU A 426 10.20 -31.48 -1.28
N PHE A 427 9.15 -30.76 -0.90
CA PHE A 427 8.35 -29.88 -1.75
C PHE A 427 7.61 -28.89 -0.86
#